data_AF-A0A076HCT0-F1
#
_entry.id   AF-A0A076HCT0-F1
#
_cell.length_a   1.000
_cell.length_b   1.000
_cell.length_c   1.000
_cell.angle_alpha   90.00
_cell.angle_beta   90.00
_cell.angle_gamma   90.00
#
_symmetry.space_group_name_H-M   'P 1'
#
loop_
_entity.id
_entity.type
_entity.pdbx_description
1 polymer ?
#
loop_
_entity_poly.entity_id
_entity_poly.type
_entity_poly.pdbx_seq_one_letter_code
_entity_poly.pdbx_strand_id
1 'polypeptide(L)'
;MSIQVIDGFIRLSAHHGDQIPETTLALMSPMEGGGFLHPKTCNLQLEALSETTLTIQYGQELISQQDDFLTEWLMALHVVRHPVKAEERLFNLLKLLVYRLGRRTREGCTLSFLLSHSRLAEIIGTTRSTVSRSMGKLRENGFISIEESKGLLTIKD
;
A
#
# COMPACT_ATOMS: atom_id res chain seq x y z
N MET A 1 -13.48 5.79 13.31
CA MET A 1 -13.79 6.36 11.98
C MET A 1 -13.86 5.22 11.01
N SER A 2 -14.73 5.26 9.99
CA SER A 2 -14.75 4.26 8.92
C SER A 2 -14.52 4.94 7.58
N ILE A 3 -13.66 4.34 6.75
CA ILE A 3 -13.48 4.74 5.36
C ILE A 3 -13.82 3.52 4.50
N GLN A 4 -14.78 3.71 3.59
CA GLN A 4 -15.16 2.70 2.61
C GLN A 4 -14.90 3.26 1.21
N VAL A 5 -14.02 2.59 0.47
CA VAL A 5 -13.79 2.90 -0.94
C VAL A 5 -14.87 2.22 -1.76
N ILE A 6 -15.56 2.98 -2.60
CA ILE A 6 -16.57 2.47 -3.53
C ILE A 6 -15.90 2.07 -4.84
N ASP A 7 -14.99 2.92 -5.32
CA ASP A 7 -14.17 2.66 -6.50
C ASP A 7 -12.82 3.36 -6.38
N GLY A 8 -11.80 2.82 -7.04
CA GLY A 8 -10.44 3.33 -7.04
C GLY A 8 -9.56 2.85 -5.88
N PHE A 9 -8.46 3.56 -5.66
CA PHE A 9 -7.44 3.22 -4.67
C PHE A 9 -7.00 4.46 -3.92
N ILE A 10 -6.88 4.34 -2.61
CA ILE A 10 -6.37 5.40 -1.76
C ILE A 10 -5.20 4.92 -0.92
N ARG A 11 -4.32 5.86 -0.58
CA ARG A 11 -3.33 5.69 0.45
C ARG A 11 -3.75 6.46 1.69
N LEU A 12 -3.68 5.80 2.83
CA LEU A 12 -3.74 6.42 4.15
C LEU A 12 -2.32 6.60 4.68
N SER A 13 -1.97 7.83 5.01
CA SER A 13 -0.66 8.20 5.55
C SER A 13 -0.79 9.01 6.83
N ALA A 14 0.31 9.09 7.58
CA ALA A 14 0.43 9.97 8.73
C ALA A 14 1.47 11.05 8.51
N HIS A 15 1.16 12.24 9.01
CA HIS A 15 2.08 13.37 9.16
C HIS A 15 2.31 13.63 10.65
N HIS A 16 3.58 13.63 11.08
CA HIS A 16 3.98 13.83 12.47
C HIS A 16 4.74 15.16 12.61
N GLY A 17 4.03 16.28 12.40
CA GLY A 17 4.64 17.62 12.35
C GLY A 17 5.68 17.77 11.21
N ASP A 18 6.32 18.92 11.13
CA ASP A 18 7.16 19.29 9.96
C ASP A 18 8.49 18.51 9.86
N GLN A 19 8.87 17.73 10.87
CA GLN A 19 10.19 17.10 10.96
C GLN A 19 10.21 15.63 10.53
N ILE A 20 9.07 14.95 10.56
CA ILE A 20 8.99 13.53 10.22
C ILE A 20 8.36 13.40 8.83
N PRO A 21 9.06 12.77 7.87
CA PRO A 21 8.51 12.52 6.55
C PRO A 21 7.19 11.75 6.66
N GLU A 22 6.27 12.11 5.76
CA GLU A 22 5.01 11.40 5.62
C GLU A 22 5.24 9.88 5.53
N THR A 23 4.52 9.12 6.36
CA THR A 23 4.66 7.66 6.44
C THR A 23 3.38 6.99 5.98
N THR A 24 3.51 6.01 5.08
CA THR A 24 2.38 5.22 4.60
C THR A 24 1.93 4.26 5.69
N LEU A 25 0.64 4.30 6.04
CA LEU A 25 0.07 3.43 7.08
C LEU A 25 -0.77 2.30 6.47
N ALA A 26 -1.53 2.58 5.42
CA ALA A 26 -2.35 1.59 4.73
C ALA A 26 -2.62 2.02 3.27
N LEU A 27 -3.04 1.05 2.46
CA LEU A 27 -3.64 1.29 1.16
C LEU A 27 -5.02 0.63 1.15
N MET A 28 -5.99 1.28 0.51
CA MET A 28 -7.39 0.85 0.54
C MET A 28 -7.95 0.77 -0.88
N SER A 29 -8.90 -0.13 -1.06
CA SER A 29 -9.66 -0.38 -2.29
C SER A 29 -11.08 -0.84 -1.93
N PRO A 30 -11.98 -1.07 -2.90
CA PRO A 30 -13.30 -1.63 -2.60
C PRO A 30 -13.27 -2.98 -1.88
N MET A 31 -12.17 -3.72 -1.99
CA MET A 31 -11.97 -5.03 -1.34
C MET A 31 -11.20 -4.94 -0.02
N GLU A 32 -10.63 -3.78 0.30
CA GLU A 32 -9.73 -3.60 1.43
C GLU A 32 -9.99 -2.23 2.07
N GLY A 33 -10.67 -2.23 3.20
CA GLY A 33 -10.95 -1.02 3.97
C GLY A 33 -11.80 -1.36 5.18
N GLY A 34 -12.15 -0.34 5.96
CA GLY A 34 -12.97 -0.56 7.14
C GLY A 34 -12.86 0.53 8.20
N GLY A 35 -13.37 0.17 9.37
CA GLY A 35 -13.28 0.96 10.59
C GLY A 35 -11.90 0.91 11.21
N PHE A 36 -11.47 2.02 11.81
CA PHE A 36 -10.24 2.07 12.61
C PHE A 36 -10.31 3.18 13.66
N LEU A 37 -9.55 2.97 14.74
CA LEU A 37 -9.39 3.95 15.78
C LEU A 37 -8.41 5.03 15.34
N HIS A 38 -8.87 6.28 15.28
CA HIS A 38 -8.00 7.39 14.87
C HIS A 38 -6.83 7.54 15.87
N PRO A 39 -5.57 7.48 15.41
CA PRO A 39 -4.42 7.67 16.29
C PRO A 39 -4.42 9.07 16.91
N LYS A 40 -4.11 9.18 18.20
CA LYS A 40 -4.06 10.49 18.88
C LYS A 40 -2.71 11.22 18.68
N THR A 41 -1.73 10.55 18.08
CA THR A 41 -0.33 10.98 18.01
C THR A 41 0.06 11.52 16.63
N CYS A 42 -0.84 11.52 15.66
CA CYS A 42 -0.57 12.02 14.31
C CYS A 42 -1.85 12.52 13.62
N ASN A 43 -1.63 13.33 12.59
CA ASN A 43 -2.68 13.68 11.64
C ASN A 43 -2.65 12.69 10.49
N LEU A 44 -3.83 12.24 10.08
CA LEU A 44 -3.99 11.36 8.94
C LEU A 44 -4.24 12.15 7.67
N GLN A 45 -3.68 11.65 6.57
CA GLN A 45 -3.87 12.19 5.24
C GLN A 45 -4.36 11.09 4.30
N LEU A 46 -5.26 11.46 3.39
CA LEU A 46 -5.72 10.63 2.30
C LEU A 46 -5.17 11.15 0.98
N GLU A 47 -4.63 10.24 0.19
CA GLU A 47 -4.17 10.50 -1.18
C GLU A 47 -4.86 9.51 -2.12
N ALA A 48 -5.54 10.03 -3.14
CA ALA A 48 -6.07 9.19 -4.21
C ALA A 48 -4.91 8.71 -5.11
N LEU A 49 -4.78 7.39 -5.28
CA LEU A 49 -3.79 6.75 -6.16
C LEU A 49 -4.34 6.51 -7.57
N SER A 50 -5.67 6.58 -7.72
CA SER A 50 -6.42 6.58 -8.96
C SER A 50 -7.60 7.53 -8.85
N GLU A 51 -8.37 7.71 -9.93
CA GLU A 51 -9.74 8.21 -9.80
C GLU A 51 -10.49 7.35 -8.76
N THR A 52 -11.12 8.00 -7.79
CA THR A 52 -11.60 7.34 -6.57
C THR A 52 -12.93 7.93 -6.11
N THR A 53 -13.86 7.06 -5.72
CA THR A 53 -15.07 7.41 -4.98
C THR A 53 -15.05 6.71 -3.62
N LEU A 54 -15.33 7.43 -2.54
CA LEU A 54 -15.31 6.89 -1.18
C LEU A 54 -16.36 7.54 -0.28
N THR A 55 -16.66 6.89 0.84
CA THR A 55 -17.45 7.44 1.94
C THR A 55 -16.64 7.44 3.23
N ILE A 56 -16.80 8.49 4.03
CA ILE A 56 -16.20 8.61 5.36
C ILE A 56 -17.31 8.75 6.38
N GLN A 57 -17.28 7.91 7.41
CA GLN A 57 -18.24 7.92 8.51
C GLN A 57 -17.54 8.15 9.85
N TYR A 58 -18.16 8.99 10.67
CA TYR A 58 -17.70 9.33 12.02
C TYR A 58 -18.71 8.81 13.06
N GLY A 59 -18.21 8.12 14.08
CA GLY A 59 -19.04 7.57 15.16
C GLY A 59 -18.26 6.57 16.03
N GLN A 60 -18.53 6.55 17.33
CA GLN A 60 -17.81 5.70 18.31
C GLN A 60 -18.28 4.23 18.28
N GLU A 61 -19.47 3.94 17.77
CA GLU A 61 -20.09 2.59 17.82
C GLU A 61 -19.76 1.69 16.61
N LEU A 62 -18.93 2.16 15.67
CA LEU A 62 -18.69 1.45 14.41
C LEU A 62 -17.57 0.39 14.45
N ILE A 63 -16.81 0.25 15.54
CA ILE A 63 -15.56 -0.52 15.54
C ILE A 63 -15.49 -1.42 16.77
N SER A 64 -15.52 -2.73 16.55
CA SER A 64 -14.99 -3.68 17.51
C SER A 64 -13.47 -3.70 17.41
N GLN A 65 -12.73 -3.89 18.51
CA GLN A 65 -11.25 -4.00 18.45
C GLN A 65 -10.76 -5.13 17.53
N GLN A 66 -11.61 -6.09 17.18
CA GLN A 66 -11.29 -7.18 16.25
C GLN A 66 -11.32 -6.75 14.77
N ASP A 67 -11.86 -5.57 14.45
CA ASP A 67 -12.07 -5.11 13.08
C ASP A 67 -11.20 -3.88 12.69
N ASP A 68 -10.15 -3.57 13.47
CA ASP A 68 -9.27 -2.43 13.18
C ASP A 68 -8.33 -2.76 12.00
N PHE A 69 -8.78 -2.41 10.80
CA PHE A 69 -8.06 -2.69 9.56
C PHE A 69 -6.67 -2.03 9.51
N LEU A 70 -6.52 -0.88 10.18
CA LEU A 70 -5.27 -0.12 10.20
C LEU A 70 -4.19 -0.88 10.97
N THR A 71 -4.56 -1.51 12.09
CA THR A 71 -3.65 -2.33 12.89
C THR A 71 -3.10 -3.51 12.07
N GLU A 72 -3.95 -4.19 11.30
CA GLU A 72 -3.54 -5.26 10.39
C GLU A 72 -2.57 -4.78 9.29
N TRP A 73 -2.80 -3.59 8.72
CA TRP A 73 -1.88 -2.99 7.77
C TRP A 73 -0.53 -2.65 8.39
N LEU A 74 -0.52 -2.05 9.58
CA LEU A 74 0.71 -1.71 10.29
C LEU A 74 1.55 -2.96 10.58
N MET A 75 0.91 -4.05 11.02
CA MET A 75 1.58 -5.34 11.22
C MET A 75 2.14 -5.89 9.92
N ALA A 76 1.36 -5.90 8.84
CA ALA A 76 1.81 -6.39 7.54
C ALA A 76 3.01 -5.58 6.99
N LEU A 77 2.95 -4.25 7.08
CA LEU A 77 4.04 -3.36 6.66
C LEU A 77 5.30 -3.54 7.52
N HIS A 78 5.13 -3.81 8.82
CA HIS A 78 6.26 -4.15 9.70
C HIS A 78 6.94 -5.45 9.24
N VAL A 79 6.15 -6.50 8.96
CA VAL A 79 6.68 -7.79 8.46
C VAL A 79 7.38 -7.63 7.10
N VAL A 80 6.82 -6.82 6.19
CA VAL A 80 7.45 -6.50 4.90
C VAL A 80 8.87 -5.92 5.05
N ARG A 81 9.14 -5.19 6.14
CA ARG A 81 10.44 -4.58 6.42
C ARG A 81 11.44 -5.54 7.10
N HIS A 82 11.02 -6.71 7.53
CA HIS A 82 11.89 -7.66 8.25
C HIS A 82 13.07 -8.22 7.41
N PRO A 83 12.91 -8.60 6.12
CA PRO A 83 14.03 -9.14 5.35
C PRO A 83 15.22 -8.18 5.28
N VAL A 84 16.43 -8.72 5.37
CA VAL A 84 17.67 -7.92 5.35
C VAL A 84 17.82 -7.20 4.01
N LYS A 85 17.59 -7.92 2.90
CA LYS A 85 17.79 -7.39 1.54
C LYS A 85 16.61 -6.53 1.09
N ALA A 86 16.91 -5.36 0.53
CA ALA A 86 15.90 -4.44 0.01
C ALA A 86 15.06 -5.05 -1.14
N GLU A 87 15.65 -5.90 -1.97
CA GLU A 87 14.95 -6.59 -3.05
C GLU A 87 13.89 -7.57 -2.52
N GLU A 88 14.20 -8.30 -1.45
CA GLU A 88 13.24 -9.19 -0.78
C GLU A 88 12.12 -8.40 -0.10
N ARG A 89 12.46 -7.29 0.56
CA ARG A 89 11.46 -6.35 1.12
C ARG A 89 10.53 -5.80 0.04
N LEU A 90 11.09 -5.37 -1.09
CA LEU A 90 10.32 -4.87 -2.22
C LEU A 90 9.38 -5.95 -2.78
N PHE A 91 9.88 -7.16 -3.00
CA PHE A 91 9.05 -8.23 -3.52
C PHE A 91 7.95 -8.63 -2.54
N ASN A 92 8.24 -8.66 -1.23
CA ASN A 92 7.23 -8.88 -0.20
C ASN A 92 6.17 -7.78 -0.16
N LEU A 93 6.56 -6.50 -0.33
CA LEU A 93 5.61 -5.41 -0.47
C LEU A 93 4.71 -5.61 -1.69
N LEU A 94 5.28 -5.89 -2.86
CA LEU A 94 4.49 -6.08 -4.09
C LEU A 94 3.49 -7.24 -3.93
N LYS A 95 3.92 -8.36 -3.35
CA LYS A 95 3.02 -9.50 -3.04
C LYS A 95 1.89 -9.10 -2.08
N LEU A 96 2.20 -8.34 -1.03
CA LEU A 96 1.19 -7.84 -0.09
C LEU A 96 0.16 -6.96 -0.81
N LEU A 97 0.62 -6.01 -1.64
CA LEU A 97 -0.26 -5.11 -2.38
C LEU A 97 -1.17 -5.87 -3.34
N VAL A 98 -0.62 -6.81 -4.10
CA VAL A 98 -1.42 -7.59 -5.06
C VAL A 98 -2.37 -8.56 -4.37
N TYR A 99 -1.97 -9.14 -3.22
CA TYR A 99 -2.84 -10.00 -2.42
C TYR A 99 -4.05 -9.24 -1.87
N ARG A 100 -3.86 -8.02 -1.36
CA ARG A 100 -4.92 -7.22 -0.73
C ARG A 100 -5.73 -6.36 -1.70
N LEU A 101 -5.09 -5.84 -2.76
CA LEU A 101 -5.66 -4.81 -3.64
C LEU A 101 -5.71 -5.23 -5.11
N GLY A 102 -5.05 -6.33 -5.44
CA GLY A 102 -4.92 -6.79 -6.81
C GLY A 102 -6.11 -7.62 -7.30
N ARG A 103 -6.02 -8.02 -8.56
CA ARG A 103 -6.96 -8.95 -9.21
C ARG A 103 -6.20 -10.12 -9.80
N ARG A 104 -6.76 -11.32 -9.70
CA ARG A 104 -6.19 -12.51 -10.35
C ARG A 104 -6.50 -12.49 -11.85
N THR A 105 -5.50 -12.82 -12.65
CA THR A 105 -5.54 -12.84 -14.13
C THR A 105 -4.94 -14.15 -14.64
N ARG A 106 -4.93 -14.36 -15.96
CA ARG A 106 -4.33 -15.57 -16.54
C ARG A 106 -2.80 -15.56 -16.43
N GLU A 107 -2.22 -14.37 -16.46
CA GLU A 107 -0.77 -14.12 -16.48
C GLU A 107 -0.18 -13.97 -15.07
N GLY A 108 -0.99 -14.14 -14.03
CA GLY A 108 -0.64 -13.95 -12.63
C GLY A 108 -1.59 -12.97 -11.96
N CYS A 109 -1.04 -12.01 -11.23
CA CYS A 109 -1.79 -11.23 -10.26
C CYS A 109 -1.47 -9.74 -10.44
N THR A 110 -2.48 -8.89 -10.69
CA THR A 110 -2.29 -7.52 -11.19
C THR A 110 -2.72 -6.44 -10.21
N LEU A 111 -1.97 -5.33 -10.15
CA LEU A 111 -2.29 -4.09 -9.46
C LEU A 111 -2.50 -2.98 -10.48
N SER A 112 -3.68 -2.34 -10.48
CA SER A 112 -4.08 -1.31 -11.45
C SER A 112 -3.70 0.12 -11.04
N PHE A 113 -2.59 0.27 -10.32
CA PHE A 113 -1.92 1.54 -10.06
C PHE A 113 -0.43 1.28 -9.84
N LEU A 114 0.39 2.32 -10.03
CA LEU A 114 1.82 2.27 -9.74
C LEU A 114 2.18 3.22 -8.60
N LEU A 115 3.02 2.75 -7.69
CA LEU A 115 3.66 3.61 -6.71
C LEU A 115 4.99 4.10 -7.27
N SER A 116 5.30 5.39 -7.04
CA SER A 116 6.60 5.93 -7.41
C SER A 116 7.73 5.19 -6.67
N HIS A 117 8.93 5.15 -7.28
CA HIS A 117 10.09 4.56 -6.61
C HIS A 117 10.41 5.21 -5.25
N SER A 118 10.11 6.50 -5.09
CA SER A 118 10.27 7.19 -3.80
C SER A 118 9.27 6.69 -2.76
N ARG A 119 8.01 6.46 -3.16
CA ARG A 119 6.98 5.91 -2.26
C ARG A 119 7.30 4.47 -1.87
N LEU A 120 7.69 3.63 -2.82
CA LEU A 120 8.15 2.27 -2.54
C LEU A 120 9.35 2.29 -1.57
N ALA A 121 10.29 3.22 -1.76
CA ALA A 121 11.46 3.37 -0.91
C ALA A 121 11.11 3.75 0.53
N GLU A 122 10.15 4.67 0.70
CA GLU A 122 9.57 5.02 2.00
C GLU A 122 8.94 3.80 2.67
N ILE A 123 8.05 3.09 1.96
CA ILE A 123 7.33 1.95 2.52
C ILE A 123 8.30 0.84 2.96
N ILE A 124 9.35 0.53 2.20
CA ILE A 124 10.28 -0.58 2.53
C ILE A 124 11.52 -0.15 3.32
N GLY A 125 11.67 1.13 3.65
CA GLY A 125 12.81 1.67 4.40
C GLY A 125 14.14 1.55 3.64
N THR A 126 14.18 2.06 2.40
CA THR A 126 15.41 2.14 1.60
C THR A 126 15.45 3.44 0.78
N THR A 127 16.39 3.56 -0.16
CA THR A 127 16.50 4.72 -1.05
C THR A 127 15.82 4.47 -2.40
N ARG A 128 15.35 5.55 -3.05
CA ARG A 128 14.79 5.50 -4.41
C ARG A 128 15.70 4.78 -5.40
N SER A 129 17.02 4.99 -5.32
CA SER A 129 18.00 4.33 -6.21
C SER A 129 18.10 2.83 -5.95
N THR A 130 17.97 2.39 -4.70
CA THR A 130 17.90 0.96 -4.35
C THR A 130 16.64 0.32 -4.88
N VAL A 131 15.47 0.97 -4.72
CA VAL A 131 14.23 0.49 -5.33
C VAL A 131 14.36 0.37 -6.84
N SER A 132 14.91 1.39 -7.51
CA SER A 132 15.08 1.35 -8.97
C SER A 132 15.91 0.15 -9.43
N ARG A 133 17.00 -0.17 -8.73
CA ARG A 133 17.82 -1.36 -9.02
C ARG A 133 17.07 -2.66 -8.76
N SER A 134 16.37 -2.75 -7.61
CA SER A 134 15.62 -3.95 -7.25
C SER A 134 14.43 -4.19 -8.20
N MET A 135 13.71 -3.16 -8.62
CA MET A 135 12.66 -3.25 -9.65
C MET A 135 13.24 -3.78 -10.97
N GLY A 136 14.41 -3.29 -11.39
CA GLY A 136 15.11 -3.78 -12.57
C GLY A 136 15.40 -5.28 -12.50
N LYS A 137 16.00 -5.73 -11.39
CA LYS A 137 16.30 -7.15 -11.16
C LYS A 137 15.04 -8.03 -11.14
N LEU A 138 13.96 -7.59 -10.50
CA LEU A 138 12.69 -8.33 -10.48
C LEU A 138 12.09 -8.45 -11.90
N ARG A 139 12.23 -7.42 -12.74
CA ARG A 139 11.81 -7.46 -14.16
C ARG A 139 12.71 -8.40 -14.98
N GLU A 140 14.03 -8.28 -14.85
CA GLU A 140 15.02 -9.12 -15.55
C GLU A 140 14.86 -10.61 -15.22
N ASN A 141 14.60 -10.92 -13.96
CA ASN A 141 14.33 -12.28 -13.49
C ASN A 141 12.91 -12.77 -13.83
N GLY A 142 12.09 -11.93 -14.46
CA GLY A 142 10.75 -12.28 -14.91
C GLY A 142 9.67 -12.32 -13.84
N PHE A 143 9.96 -11.99 -12.58
CA PHE A 143 8.99 -12.01 -11.47
C PHE A 143 7.87 -10.97 -11.62
N ILE A 144 8.17 -9.85 -12.27
CA ILE A 144 7.19 -8.78 -12.49
C ILE A 144 7.21 -8.28 -13.94
N SER A 145 6.09 -7.74 -14.38
CA SER A 145 5.99 -6.90 -15.58
C SER A 145 5.22 -5.62 -15.26
N ILE A 146 5.59 -4.52 -15.92
CA ILE A 146 4.93 -3.24 -15.72
C ILE A 146 4.59 -2.64 -17.07
N GLU A 147 3.33 -2.25 -17.22
CA GLU A 147 2.81 -1.52 -18.37
C GLU A 147 2.49 -0.08 -17.94
N GLU A 148 3.50 0.79 -18.03
CA GLU A 148 3.44 2.18 -17.53
C GLU A 148 2.29 2.98 -18.14
N SER A 149 1.98 2.76 -19.42
CA SER A 149 0.88 3.44 -20.13
C SER A 149 -0.51 3.14 -19.54
N LYS A 150 -0.66 2.00 -18.86
CA LYS A 150 -1.89 1.58 -18.19
C LYS A 150 -1.80 1.67 -16.66
N GLY A 151 -0.65 2.10 -16.13
CA GLY A 151 -0.40 2.07 -14.69
C GLY A 151 -0.54 0.66 -14.08
N LEU A 152 -0.21 -0.39 -14.84
CA LEU A 152 -0.46 -1.78 -14.46
C LEU A 152 0.83 -2.48 -14.03
N LEU A 153 0.84 -3.09 -12.86
CA LEU A 153 1.89 -4.00 -12.39
C LEU A 153 1.34 -5.42 -12.31
N THR A 154 2.06 -6.39 -12.87
CA THR A 154 1.74 -7.82 -12.76
C THR A 154 2.85 -8.54 -12.03
N ILE A 155 2.51 -9.30 -11.01
CA ILE A 155 3.38 -10.33 -10.43
C ILE A 155 3.04 -11.64 -11.12
N LYS A 156 4.06 -12.30 -11.67
CA LYS A 156 3.90 -13.59 -12.34
C LYS A 156 3.88 -14.72 -11.30
N ASP A 157 3.03 -15.70 -11.53
CA ASP A 157 2.97 -16.96 -10.75
C ASP A 157 4.20 -17.85 -11.05
#